data_AF-A0A519WF78-F1
#
_entry.id   AF-A0A519WF78-F1
#
_cell.length_a   1.000
_cell.length_b   1.000
_cell.length_c   1.000
_cell.angle_alpha   90.00
_cell.angle_beta   90.00
_cell.angle_gamma   90.00
#
_symmetry.space_group_name_H-M   'P 1'
#
loop_
_entity.id
_entity.type
_entity.pdbx_description
1 polymer ?
#
loop_
_entity_poly.entity_id
_entity_poly.type
_entity_poly.pdbx_seq_one_letter_code
_entity_poly.pdbx_strand_id
1 'polypeptide(L)'
;MKKIFNGLLIVALAVGFTSCKKYLDINENTNSSVESTPALVLPQAIVNSAAVSQSYNSAYYFPGGFAANIYGVGGYGAGVTYGYTASNFTNLFSGVYNNATDYQYIIDNTAGNGSLVYSNAVAKIMKSFMFSKLVDQYNDVPYTEALKGSAILTPKYDKAEDIYKDLVVQLTASIKAITDGQAISGVN
;
A
#
# COMPACT_ATOMS: atom_id res chain seq x y z
N MET A 1 -13.28 67.40 -5.03
CA MET A 1 -12.19 66.77 -4.24
C MET A 1 -12.70 65.76 -3.20
N LYS A 2 -13.57 66.12 -2.25
CA LYS A 2 -14.10 65.17 -1.23
C LYS A 2 -14.81 63.93 -1.82
N LYS A 3 -15.59 64.08 -2.89
CA LYS A 3 -16.28 62.96 -3.57
C LYS A 3 -15.32 61.99 -4.28
N ILE A 4 -14.18 62.49 -4.78
CA ILE A 4 -13.13 61.70 -5.44
C ILE A 4 -12.30 60.96 -4.38
N PHE A 5 -11.98 61.64 -3.27
CA PHE A 5 -11.27 61.05 -2.14
C PHE A 5 -12.08 59.92 -1.48
N ASN A 6 -13.38 60.11 -1.27
CA ASN A 6 -14.26 59.06 -0.73
C ASN A 6 -14.40 57.88 -1.70
N GLY A 7 -14.43 58.12 -3.01
CA GLY A 7 -14.44 57.06 -4.02
C GLY A 7 -13.16 56.21 -3.99
N LEU A 8 -11.99 56.84 -3.88
CA LEU A 8 -10.69 56.17 -3.74
C LEU A 8 -10.61 55.35 -2.44
N LEU A 9 -11.17 55.85 -1.34
CA LEU A 9 -11.17 55.14 -0.06
C LEU A 9 -12.02 53.85 -0.10
N ILE A 10 -13.16 53.88 -0.79
CA ILE A 10 -14.04 52.71 -0.96
C ILE A 10 -13.37 51.65 -1.84
N VAL A 11 -12.68 52.07 -2.91
CA VAL A 11 -11.92 51.15 -3.77
C VAL A 11 -10.75 50.52 -3.01
N ALA A 12 -10.02 51.30 -2.20
CA ALA A 12 -8.95 50.78 -1.36
C ALA A 12 -9.45 49.75 -0.33
N LEU A 13 -10.63 49.99 0.26
CA LEU A 13 -11.24 49.06 1.21
C LEU A 13 -11.69 47.75 0.51
N ALA A 14 -12.24 47.84 -0.70
CA ALA A 14 -12.67 46.67 -1.48
C ALA A 14 -11.49 45.77 -1.89
N VAL A 15 -10.33 46.34 -2.22
CA VAL A 15 -9.10 45.58 -2.54
C VAL A 15 -8.49 44.92 -1.30
N GLY A 16 -8.72 45.47 -0.11
CA GLY A 16 -8.26 44.90 1.16
C GLY A 16 -8.89 43.54 1.51
N PHE A 17 -10.16 43.29 1.12
CA PHE A 17 -10.87 42.06 1.45
C PHE A 17 -10.52 40.85 0.56
N THR A 18 -9.86 41.04 -0.58
CA THR A 18 -9.51 39.92 -1.48
C THR A 18 -8.16 39.28 -1.15
N SER A 19 -7.29 39.96 -0.39
CA SER A 19 -5.92 39.52 -0.09
C SER A 19 -5.84 38.44 1.00
N CYS A 20 -6.82 38.36 1.90
CA CYS A 20 -6.77 37.43 3.04
C CYS A 20 -7.09 35.97 2.69
N LYS A 21 -7.63 35.66 1.50
CA LYS A 21 -7.92 34.27 1.11
C LYS A 21 -6.66 33.39 1.07
N LYS A 22 -5.52 33.95 0.64
CA LYS A 22 -4.26 33.19 0.48
C LYS A 22 -3.52 32.94 1.81
N TYR A 23 -3.79 33.73 2.85
CA TYR A 23 -3.20 33.55 4.18
C TYR A 23 -3.91 32.46 5.01
N LEU A 24 -5.19 32.19 4.72
CA LEU A 24 -5.95 31.13 5.39
C LEU A 24 -5.75 29.75 4.74
N ASP A 25 -5.09 29.70 3.58
CA ASP A 25 -4.78 28.49 2.83
C ASP A 25 -3.41 27.91 3.25
N ILE A 26 -3.28 27.61 4.55
CA ILE A 26 -2.07 27.07 5.19
C ILE A 26 -2.16 25.58 5.53
N ASN A 27 -3.30 24.95 5.20
CA ASN A 27 -3.56 23.55 5.50
C ASN A 27 -3.03 22.60 4.40
N GLU A 28 -2.44 23.13 3.34
CA GLU A 28 -1.66 22.37 2.38
C GLU A 28 -0.30 22.02 2.99
N ASN A 29 -0.07 20.73 3.23
CA ASN A 29 1.21 20.27 3.76
C ASN A 29 2.28 20.35 2.66
N THR A 30 3.08 21.42 2.67
CA THR A 30 4.19 21.64 1.72
C THR A 30 5.29 20.57 1.78
N ASN A 31 5.32 19.74 2.82
CA ASN A 31 6.24 18.61 2.95
C ASN A 31 5.63 17.27 2.44
N SER A 32 4.35 17.25 2.12
CA SER A 32 3.69 16.09 1.51
C SER A 32 3.88 16.17 -0.01
N SER A 33 4.21 15.04 -0.64
CA SER A 33 4.10 14.92 -2.09
C SER A 33 2.65 15.19 -2.47
N VAL A 34 2.41 16.24 -3.24
CA VAL A 34 1.06 16.64 -3.69
C VAL A 34 0.54 15.64 -4.73
N GLU A 35 1.46 15.00 -5.48
CA GLU A 35 1.17 13.84 -6.34
C GLU A 35 2.34 12.84 -6.30
N SER A 36 2.01 11.56 -6.18
CA SER A 36 2.94 10.46 -6.37
C SER A 36 2.68 9.83 -7.73
N THR A 37 3.68 9.21 -8.36
CA THR A 37 3.49 8.50 -9.63
C THR A 37 3.72 7.00 -9.43
N PRO A 38 3.09 6.13 -10.23
CA PRO A 38 3.34 4.68 -10.16
C PRO A 38 4.83 4.31 -10.27
N ALA A 39 5.61 5.09 -11.02
CA ALA A 39 7.05 4.91 -11.18
C ALA A 39 7.85 5.15 -9.89
N LEU A 40 7.37 6.02 -9.01
CA LEU A 40 7.99 6.31 -7.71
C LEU A 40 7.49 5.38 -6.60
N VAL A 41 6.22 4.97 -6.66
CA VAL A 41 5.62 4.09 -5.63
C VAL A 41 6.12 2.65 -5.76
N LEU A 42 6.26 2.13 -6.98
CA LEU A 42 6.57 0.72 -7.20
C LEU A 42 7.88 0.26 -6.55
N PRO A 43 9.02 0.97 -6.69
CA PRO A 43 10.25 0.57 -6.03
C PRO A 43 10.12 0.55 -4.50
N GLN A 44 9.48 1.56 -3.91
CA GLN A 44 9.29 1.63 -2.46
C GLN A 44 8.36 0.52 -1.96
N ALA A 45 7.31 0.19 -2.72
CA ALA A 45 6.42 -0.92 -2.39
C ALA A 45 7.17 -2.26 -2.37
N ILE A 46 8.09 -2.49 -3.32
CA ILE A 46 8.94 -3.70 -3.34
C ILE A 46 9.89 -3.75 -2.14
N VAL A 47 10.50 -2.62 -1.76
CA VAL A 47 11.33 -2.54 -0.55
C VAL A 47 10.51 -2.87 0.70
N ASN A 48 9.29 -2.34 0.78
CA ASN A 48 8.37 -2.63 1.88
C ASN A 48 7.96 -4.11 1.91
N SER A 49 7.72 -4.75 0.77
CA SER A 49 7.49 -6.20 0.68
C SER A 49 8.64 -7.02 1.27
N ALA A 50 9.89 -6.59 1.06
CA ALA A 50 11.05 -7.25 1.66
C ALA A 50 11.08 -7.06 3.18
N ALA A 51 10.77 -5.86 3.69
CA ALA A 51 10.70 -5.59 5.12
C ALA A 51 9.56 -6.39 5.81
N VAL A 52 8.40 -6.50 5.16
CA VAL A 52 7.30 -7.36 5.63
C VAL A 52 7.76 -8.82 5.65
N SER A 53 8.38 -9.31 4.58
CA SER A 53 8.90 -10.69 4.52
C SER A 53 9.93 -10.98 5.61
N GLN A 54 10.80 -10.02 5.91
CA GLN A 54 11.74 -10.13 7.03
C GLN A 54 11.01 -10.20 8.38
N SER A 55 9.95 -9.42 8.56
CA SER A 55 9.14 -9.45 9.77
C SER A 55 8.48 -10.82 9.97
N TYR A 56 7.97 -11.44 8.90
CA TYR A 56 7.50 -12.83 8.92
C TYR A 56 8.63 -13.78 9.33
N ASN A 57 9.79 -13.71 8.68
CA ASN A 57 10.93 -14.58 9.03
C ASN A 57 11.33 -14.47 10.50
N SER A 58 11.37 -13.24 11.05
CA SER A 58 11.68 -13.01 12.45
C SER A 58 10.59 -13.54 13.39
N ALA A 59 9.31 -13.34 13.07
CA ALA A 59 8.20 -13.85 13.88
C ALA A 59 8.15 -15.38 13.90
N TYR A 60 8.48 -16.01 12.77
CA TYR A 60 8.48 -17.47 12.60
C TYR A 60 9.82 -18.14 12.92
N TYR A 61 10.83 -17.41 13.36
CA TYR A 61 12.15 -17.96 13.65
C TYR A 61 12.09 -19.10 14.71
N PHE A 62 11.32 -18.90 15.77
CA PHE A 62 11.09 -19.93 16.80
C PHE A 62 10.00 -20.95 16.42
N PRO A 63 8.78 -20.55 16.01
CA PRO A 63 7.72 -21.49 15.66
C PRO A 63 8.08 -22.39 14.47
N GLY A 64 8.90 -21.88 13.53
CA GLY A 64 9.41 -22.62 12.39
C GLY A 64 10.57 -23.57 12.72
N GLY A 65 11.01 -23.63 13.98
CA GLY A 65 12.07 -24.54 14.43
C GLY A 65 13.49 -24.11 14.08
N PHE A 66 13.70 -22.94 13.46
CA PHE A 66 15.04 -22.46 13.11
C PHE A 66 15.91 -22.12 14.33
N ALA A 67 15.28 -21.98 15.50
CA ALA A 67 15.92 -21.75 16.79
C ALA A 67 15.96 -22.98 17.71
N ALA A 68 15.62 -24.19 17.22
CA ALA A 68 15.40 -25.37 18.07
C ALA A 68 16.61 -25.81 18.92
N ASN A 69 17.82 -25.36 18.58
CA ASN A 69 19.06 -25.66 19.32
C ASN A 69 19.50 -24.52 20.26
N ILE A 70 18.74 -23.42 20.35
CA ILE A 70 19.06 -22.28 21.20
C ILE A 70 18.54 -22.57 22.62
N TYR A 71 19.47 -22.84 23.53
CA TYR A 71 19.19 -23.02 24.97
C TYR A 71 19.90 -21.92 25.77
N GLY A 72 19.25 -21.40 26.82
CA GLY A 72 19.88 -20.50 27.79
C GLY A 72 20.02 -19.02 27.39
N VAL A 73 19.41 -18.58 26.28
CA VAL A 73 19.40 -17.17 25.86
C VAL A 73 18.15 -16.47 26.39
N GLY A 74 18.32 -15.40 27.17
CA GLY A 74 17.22 -14.59 27.69
C GLY A 74 16.50 -13.79 26.60
N GLY A 75 15.24 -13.42 26.85
CA GLY A 75 14.43 -12.60 25.94
C GLY A 75 13.53 -13.37 24.95
N TYR A 76 13.68 -14.70 24.84
CA TYR A 76 12.91 -15.53 23.90
C TYR A 76 11.95 -16.52 24.59
N GLY A 77 11.53 -16.22 25.83
CA GLY A 77 10.71 -17.12 26.65
C GLY A 77 9.46 -17.62 25.92
N ALA A 78 8.69 -16.72 25.31
CA ALA A 78 7.49 -17.08 24.55
C ALA A 78 7.78 -17.99 23.35
N GLY A 79 8.96 -17.88 22.74
CA GLY A 79 9.34 -18.73 21.61
C GLY A 79 9.75 -20.14 22.01
N VAL A 80 10.30 -20.31 23.21
CA VAL A 80 10.65 -21.64 23.75
C VAL A 80 9.43 -22.33 24.36
N THR A 81 8.56 -21.57 25.03
CA THR A 81 7.37 -22.11 25.72
C THR A 81 6.12 -22.17 24.85
N TYR A 82 6.19 -21.69 23.60
CA TYR A 82 5.04 -21.47 22.73
C TYR A 82 3.97 -20.54 23.33
N GLY A 83 4.36 -19.70 24.29
CA GLY A 83 3.49 -18.72 24.96
C GLY A 83 3.20 -17.47 24.14
N TYR A 84 2.80 -17.64 22.87
CA TYR A 84 2.50 -16.53 21.97
C TYR A 84 1.14 -15.88 22.26
N THR A 85 1.06 -14.58 22.00
CA THR A 85 -0.17 -13.79 22.05
C THR A 85 -0.39 -13.11 20.69
N ALA A 86 -1.59 -12.56 20.47
CA ALA A 86 -1.87 -11.79 19.25
C ALA A 86 -0.88 -10.64 19.03
N SER A 87 -0.32 -10.06 20.10
CA SER A 87 0.67 -8.97 20.01
C SER A 87 1.95 -9.38 19.27
N ASN A 88 2.33 -10.66 19.30
CA ASN A 88 3.54 -11.16 18.66
C ASN A 88 3.46 -11.15 17.12
N PHE A 89 2.25 -11.11 16.57
CA PHE A 89 2.00 -11.16 15.12
C PHE A 89 1.23 -9.95 14.60
N THR A 90 0.96 -8.94 15.44
CA THR A 90 0.09 -7.80 15.08
C THR A 90 0.61 -7.02 13.87
N ASN A 91 1.93 -6.84 13.77
CA ASN A 91 2.55 -6.08 12.68
C ASN A 91 2.54 -6.83 11.34
N LEU A 92 2.35 -8.15 11.34
CA LEU A 92 2.33 -8.95 10.13
C LEU A 92 1.05 -8.70 9.33
N PHE A 93 -0.10 -8.62 10.02
CA PHE A 93 -1.39 -8.35 9.41
C PHE A 93 -1.42 -6.94 8.80
N SER A 94 -1.17 -5.91 9.62
CA SER A 94 -1.22 -4.51 9.18
C SER A 94 -0.13 -4.19 8.16
N GLY A 95 1.06 -4.76 8.31
CA GLY A 95 2.18 -4.56 7.39
C GLY A 95 1.85 -5.01 5.96
N VAL A 96 1.15 -6.14 5.82
CA VAL A 96 0.71 -6.61 4.49
C VAL A 96 -0.32 -5.67 3.90
N TYR A 97 -1.37 -5.27 4.63
CA TYR A 97 -2.39 -4.36 4.07
C TYR A 97 -1.84 -2.99 3.70
N ASN A 98 -0.92 -2.44 4.50
CA ASN A 98 -0.25 -1.19 4.19
C ASN A 98 0.50 -1.32 2.86
N ASN A 99 1.29 -2.38 2.67
CA ASN A 99 2.04 -2.58 1.44
C ASN A 99 1.15 -2.93 0.23
N ALA A 100 0.10 -3.73 0.43
CA ALA A 100 -0.86 -4.08 -0.60
C ALA A 100 -1.64 -2.85 -1.10
N THR A 101 -1.84 -1.83 -0.25
CA THR A 101 -2.45 -0.55 -0.64
C THR A 101 -1.59 0.20 -1.65
N ASP A 102 -0.27 0.21 -1.47
CA ASP A 102 0.66 0.83 -2.45
C ASP A 102 0.59 0.11 -3.81
N TYR A 103 0.51 -1.22 -3.80
CA TYR A 103 0.32 -1.99 -5.03
C TYR A 103 -1.04 -1.75 -5.68
N GLN A 104 -2.11 -1.64 -4.89
CA GLN A 104 -3.44 -1.32 -5.40
C GLN A 104 -3.44 0.05 -6.07
N TYR A 105 -2.82 1.06 -5.44
CA TYR A 105 -2.64 2.37 -6.04
C TYR A 105 -1.94 2.29 -7.41
N ILE A 106 -0.85 1.52 -7.54
CA ILE A 106 -0.16 1.32 -8.82
C ILE A 106 -1.08 0.66 -9.85
N ILE A 107 -1.81 -0.38 -9.46
CA ILE A 107 -2.74 -1.10 -10.34
C ILE A 107 -3.78 -0.15 -10.91
N ASP A 108 -4.39 0.68 -10.06
CA ASP A 108 -5.46 1.60 -10.44
C ASP A 108 -4.93 2.72 -11.35
N ASN A 109 -3.74 3.26 -11.07
CA ASN A 109 -3.15 4.36 -11.82
C ASN A 109 -2.40 3.92 -13.10
N THR A 110 -2.29 2.62 -13.36
CA THR A 110 -1.67 2.08 -14.59
C THR A 110 -2.63 1.26 -15.43
N ALA A 111 -3.88 1.08 -14.97
CA ALA A 111 -4.90 0.33 -15.68
C ALA A 111 -5.16 0.92 -17.08
N GLY A 112 -5.15 0.06 -18.10
CA GLY A 112 -5.40 0.46 -19.50
C GLY A 112 -4.25 1.21 -20.18
N ASN A 113 -3.16 1.54 -19.47
CA ASN A 113 -2.00 2.18 -20.07
C ASN A 113 -0.99 1.13 -20.56
N GLY A 114 -0.95 0.91 -21.88
CA GLY A 114 -0.05 -0.07 -22.50
C GLY A 114 1.43 0.19 -22.24
N SER A 115 1.85 1.46 -22.09
CA SER A 115 3.24 1.81 -21.77
C SER A 115 3.63 1.47 -20.33
N LEU A 116 2.66 1.25 -19.44
CA LEU A 116 2.87 0.90 -18.03
C LEU A 116 2.43 -0.53 -17.71
N VAL A 117 2.23 -1.37 -18.73
CA VAL A 117 1.77 -2.76 -18.58
C VAL A 117 2.67 -3.57 -17.63
N TYR A 118 3.99 -3.37 -17.68
CA TYR A 118 4.93 -4.06 -16.81
C TYR A 118 4.77 -3.63 -15.35
N SER A 119 4.62 -2.33 -15.08
CA SER A 119 4.39 -1.82 -13.72
C SER A 119 3.09 -2.36 -13.14
N ASN A 120 2.02 -2.42 -13.95
CA ASN A 120 0.74 -2.99 -13.56
C ASN A 120 0.87 -4.49 -13.21
N ALA A 121 1.53 -5.26 -14.07
CA ALA A 121 1.71 -6.69 -13.89
C ALA A 121 2.57 -7.00 -12.66
N VAL A 122 3.69 -6.29 -12.45
CA VAL A 122 4.52 -6.46 -11.27
C VAL A 122 3.75 -6.12 -9.99
N ALA A 123 2.97 -5.04 -9.98
CA ALA A 123 2.14 -4.69 -8.83
C ALA A 123 1.10 -5.77 -8.51
N LYS A 124 0.45 -6.37 -9.51
CA LYS A 124 -0.48 -7.50 -9.32
C LYS A 124 0.21 -8.73 -8.75
N ILE A 125 1.39 -9.07 -9.27
CA ILE A 125 2.19 -10.21 -8.78
C ILE A 125 2.56 -10.00 -7.31
N MET A 126 3.12 -8.83 -6.98
CA MET A 126 3.56 -8.53 -5.63
C MET A 126 2.39 -8.41 -4.65
N LYS A 127 1.26 -7.82 -5.06
CA LYS A 127 0.02 -7.83 -4.27
C LYS A 127 -0.45 -9.25 -3.98
N SER A 128 -0.38 -10.14 -4.97
CA SER A 128 -0.76 -11.55 -4.81
C SER A 128 0.17 -12.28 -3.83
N PHE A 129 1.48 -12.06 -3.94
CA PHE A 129 2.47 -12.59 -2.99
C PHE A 129 2.24 -12.08 -1.56
N MET A 130 1.88 -10.81 -1.40
CA MET A 130 1.53 -10.23 -0.11
C MET A 130 0.27 -10.88 0.48
N PHE A 131 -0.80 -11.07 -0.30
CA PHE A 131 -1.99 -11.77 0.18
C PHE A 131 -1.75 -13.25 0.49
N SER A 132 -0.86 -13.95 -0.22
CA SER A 132 -0.54 -15.34 0.13
C SER A 132 0.06 -15.43 1.53
N LYS A 133 0.92 -14.49 1.93
CA LYS A 133 1.46 -14.40 3.30
C LYS A 133 0.37 -14.25 4.36
N LEU A 134 -0.64 -13.42 4.10
CA LEU A 134 -1.79 -13.26 5.00
C LEU A 134 -2.57 -14.56 5.14
N VAL A 135 -2.90 -15.21 4.01
CA VAL A 135 -3.68 -16.44 4.02
C VAL A 135 -2.93 -17.57 4.73
N ASP A 136 -1.63 -17.70 4.49
CA ASP A 136 -0.81 -18.74 5.12
C ASP A 136 -0.74 -18.61 6.65
N GLN A 137 -0.84 -17.38 7.16
CA GLN A 137 -0.75 -17.09 8.60
C GLN A 137 -2.14 -17.04 9.28
N TYR A 138 -3.16 -16.50 8.61
CA TYR A 138 -4.46 -16.19 9.23
C TYR A 138 -5.64 -16.94 8.62
N ASN A 139 -5.40 -17.71 7.55
CA ASN A 139 -6.44 -18.40 6.77
C ASN A 139 -7.39 -17.38 6.10
N ASP A 140 -8.66 -17.35 6.49
CA ASP A 140 -9.64 -16.40 5.96
C ASP A 140 -9.25 -14.96 6.35
N VAL A 141 -9.23 -14.04 5.38
CA VAL A 141 -8.84 -12.64 5.57
C VAL A 141 -9.63 -11.69 4.66
N PRO A 142 -9.71 -10.39 4.97
CA PRO A 142 -10.29 -9.42 4.05
C PRO A 142 -9.56 -9.37 2.70
N TYR A 143 -10.26 -9.64 1.61
CA TYR A 143 -9.67 -9.69 0.27
C TYR A 143 -10.47 -8.88 -0.78
N THR A 144 -11.64 -9.35 -1.20
CA THR A 144 -12.46 -8.73 -2.26
C THR A 144 -13.04 -7.36 -1.90
N GLU A 145 -13.21 -7.11 -0.60
CA GLU A 145 -13.67 -5.82 -0.06
C GLU A 145 -12.53 -4.98 0.53
N ALA A 146 -11.33 -5.56 0.65
CA ALA A 146 -10.18 -4.85 1.18
C ALA A 146 -9.67 -3.78 0.20
N LEU A 147 -8.82 -2.89 0.72
CA LEU A 147 -8.10 -1.86 -0.06
C LEU A 147 -9.02 -0.83 -0.76
N LYS A 148 -10.27 -0.68 -0.31
CA LYS A 148 -11.24 0.31 -0.85
C LYS A 148 -11.31 1.61 -0.05
N GLY A 149 -10.40 1.81 0.91
CA GLY A 149 -10.32 3.01 1.73
C GLY A 149 -11.65 3.33 2.43
N SER A 150 -12.10 4.59 2.32
CA SER A 150 -13.33 5.06 2.96
C SER A 150 -14.61 4.45 2.37
N ALA A 151 -14.56 3.81 1.21
CA ALA A 151 -15.74 3.17 0.62
C ALA A 151 -16.17 1.92 1.39
N ILE A 152 -15.24 1.20 2.03
CA ILE A 152 -15.54 0.04 2.89
C ILE A 152 -14.61 0.07 4.11
N LEU A 153 -15.15 0.51 5.24
CA LEU A 153 -14.39 0.59 6.51
C LEU A 153 -14.29 -0.75 7.24
N THR A 154 -15.21 -1.67 6.96
CA THR A 154 -15.30 -2.99 7.61
C THR A 154 -15.39 -4.09 6.56
N PRO A 155 -14.28 -4.40 5.85
CA PRO A 155 -14.30 -5.39 4.78
C PRO A 155 -14.55 -6.79 5.34
N LYS A 156 -15.40 -7.57 4.67
CA LYS A 156 -15.66 -8.96 5.03
C LYS A 156 -14.42 -9.83 4.84
N TYR A 157 -14.37 -10.93 5.58
CA TYR A 157 -13.36 -11.97 5.44
C TYR A 157 -13.78 -12.93 4.33
N ASP A 158 -12.87 -13.18 3.40
CA ASP A 158 -13.07 -14.16 2.33
C ASP A 158 -12.39 -15.46 2.70
N LYS A 159 -12.92 -16.57 2.16
CA LYS A 159 -12.36 -17.90 2.40
C LYS A 159 -10.99 -18.02 1.76
N ALA A 160 -10.03 -18.59 2.49
CA ALA A 160 -8.68 -18.83 2.02
C ALA A 160 -8.62 -19.57 0.66
N GLU A 161 -9.48 -20.57 0.48
CA GLU A 161 -9.58 -21.32 -0.78
C GLU A 161 -9.96 -20.42 -1.96
N ASP A 162 -10.93 -19.53 -1.77
CA ASP A 162 -11.39 -18.62 -2.82
C ASP A 162 -10.34 -17.54 -3.11
N ILE A 163 -9.63 -17.06 -2.07
CA ILE A 163 -8.52 -16.14 -2.23
C ILE A 163 -7.42 -16.79 -3.08
N TYR A 164 -6.96 -17.99 -2.72
CA TYR A 164 -5.88 -18.69 -3.45
C TYR A 164 -6.24 -18.96 -4.92
N LYS A 165 -7.49 -19.33 -5.20
CA LYS A 165 -7.98 -19.48 -6.58
C LYS A 165 -7.84 -18.16 -7.36
N ASP A 166 -8.24 -17.04 -6.77
CA ASP A 166 -8.10 -15.74 -7.43
C ASP A 166 -6.63 -15.32 -7.57
N LEU A 167 -5.77 -15.57 -6.57
CA LEU A 167 -4.32 -15.29 -6.67
C LEU A 167 -3.70 -15.98 -7.90
N VAL A 168 -4.05 -17.24 -8.17
CA VAL A 168 -3.59 -17.95 -9.37
C VAL A 168 -4.09 -17.29 -10.66
N VAL A 169 -5.34 -16.83 -10.68
CA VAL A 169 -5.90 -16.08 -11.82
C VAL A 169 -5.14 -14.78 -12.04
N GLN A 170 -4.89 -14.00 -10.99
CA GLN A 170 -4.16 -12.74 -11.06
C GLN A 170 -2.71 -12.94 -11.56
N LEU A 171 -2.03 -13.96 -11.05
CA LEU A 171 -0.67 -14.31 -11.48
C LEU A 171 -0.64 -14.74 -12.95
N THR A 172 -1.56 -15.59 -13.37
CA THR A 172 -1.66 -16.05 -14.77
C THR A 172 -1.92 -14.89 -15.72
N ALA A 173 -2.85 -14.01 -15.38
CA ALA A 173 -3.14 -12.81 -16.17
C ALA A 173 -1.94 -11.86 -16.24
N SER A 174 -1.20 -11.71 -15.14
CA SER A 174 -0.01 -10.84 -15.08
C SER A 174 1.15 -11.39 -15.90
N ILE A 175 1.40 -12.71 -15.85
CA ILE A 175 2.40 -13.39 -16.70
C ILE A 175 2.05 -13.18 -18.17
N LYS A 176 0.78 -13.40 -18.55
CA LYS A 176 0.33 -13.18 -19.92
C LYS A 176 0.57 -11.73 -20.37
N ALA A 177 0.22 -10.74 -19.54
CA ALA A 177 0.42 -9.34 -19.86
C ALA A 177 1.89 -8.98 -20.08
N ILE A 178 2.81 -9.57 -19.31
CA ILE A 178 4.26 -9.42 -19.51
C ILE A 178 4.69 -10.02 -20.85
N THR A 179 4.26 -11.24 -21.16
CA THR A 179 4.59 -11.92 -22.42
C THR A 179 4.07 -11.15 -23.64
N ASP A 180 2.83 -10.69 -23.59
CA ASP A 180 2.23 -9.89 -24.66
C ASP A 180 3.00 -8.57 -24.86
N GLY A 181 3.38 -7.90 -23.76
CA GLY A 181 4.17 -6.66 -23.81
C GLY A 181 5.57 -6.86 -24.40
N GLN A 182 6.22 -8.00 -24.11
CA GLN A 182 7.53 -8.36 -24.65
C GLN A 182 7.47 -8.59 -26.15
N ALA A 183 6.43 -9.27 -26.63
CA ALA A 183 6.21 -9.52 -28.06
C ALA A 183 6.05 -8.21 -28.87
N ILE A 184 5.44 -7.17 -28.28
CA ILE A 184 5.31 -5.84 -28.91
C ILE A 184 6.67 -5.11 -28.93
N SER A 185 7.49 -5.29 -27.89
CA SER A 185 8.77 -4.59 -27.73
C SER A 185 9.88 -5.15 -28.64
N GLY A 186 9.79 -6.43 -29.03
CA GLY A 186 10.76 -7.11 -29.90
C GLY A 186 10.54 -6.93 -31.41
N VAL A 187 9.59 -6.09 -31.82
CA VAL A 187 9.27 -5.79 -33.23
C VAL A 187 9.90 -4.45 -33.69
N ASN A 188 10.64 -3.76 -32.81
CA ASN A 188 11.37 -2.53 -33.12
C ASN A 188 12.88 -2.76 -33.21
#